data_AF-A0AAE2Y8R3-F1
#
_entry.id   AF-A0AAE2Y8R3-F1
#
_cell.length_a   1.000
_cell.length_b   1.000
_cell.length_c   1.000
_cell.angle_alpha   90.00
_cell.angle_beta   90.00
_cell.angle_gamma   90.00
#
_symmetry.space_group_name_H-M   'P 1'
#
loop_
_entity.id
_entity.type
_entity.pdbx_description
1 polymer ?
#
loop_
_entity_poly.entity_id
_entity_poly.type
_entity_poly.pdbx_seq_one_letter_code
_entity_poly.pdbx_strand_id
1 'polypeptide(L)' 'LIEMVFNWPGLGRYAAFSIISLDYPAIMGIAIFIALVYILLNLAVDLLQAVIDPRVRLG' A
#
# COMPACT_ATOMS: atom_id res chain seq x y z
N LEU A 1 9.47 -0.73 -14.51
CA LEU A 1 10.74 -0.20 -15.08
C LEU A 1 11.00 1.27 -14.75
N ILE A 2 10.02 2.05 -14.28
CA ILE A 2 10.18 3.51 -14.08
C ILE A 2 11.04 3.88 -12.85
N GLU A 3 11.05 3.08 -11.78
CA GLU A 3 11.81 3.35 -10.55
C GLU A 3 13.34 3.16 -10.69
N MET A 4 13.81 2.37 -11.66
CA MET A 4 15.25 2.18 -11.92
C MET A 4 15.87 3.36 -12.69
N VAL A 5 15.08 4.09 -13.48
CA VAL A 5 15.57 5.20 -14.31
C VAL A 5 15.72 6.49 -13.49
N PHE A 6 14.89 6.70 -12.45
CA PHE A 6 14.87 7.94 -11.67
C PHE A 6 15.60 7.87 -10.30
N ASN A 7 16.22 6.73 -9.96
CA ASN A 7 16.98 6.51 -8.71
C ASN A 7 16.24 6.92 -7.42
N TRP A 8 14.90 6.97 -7.44
CA TRP A 8 14.09 7.25 -6.26
C TRP A 8 14.09 5.99 -5.38
N PRO A 9 14.44 6.06 -4.08
CA PRO A 9 14.39 4.90 -3.18
C PRO A 9 12.92 4.60 -2.85
N GLY A 10 12.20 4.06 -3.82
CA GLY A 10 10.82 3.61 -3.67
C GLY A 10 10.76 2.28 -2.91
N LEU A 11 9.63 2.04 -2.23
CA LEU A 11 9.32 0.75 -1.61
C LEU A 11 9.31 -0.39 -2.65
N GLY A 12 9.00 -0.11 -3.92
CA GLY A 12 9.03 -1.07 -5.02
C GLY A 12 10.44 -1.59 -5.32
N ARG A 13 11.44 -0.71 -5.38
CA ARG A 13 12.86 -1.08 -5.51
C ARG A 13 13.36 -1.93 -4.33
N TYR A 14 12.97 -1.59 -3.10
CA TYR A 14 13.35 -2.35 -1.90
C TYR A 14 12.68 -3.75 -1.88
N ALA A 15 11.42 -3.84 -2.34
CA ALA A 15 10.73 -5.12 -2.49
C ALA A 15 11.38 -6.00 -3.54
N ALA A 16 11.68 -5.45 -4.71
CA ALA A 16 12.34 -6.18 -5.80
C ALA A 16 13.72 -6.71 -5.37
N PHE A 17 14.51 -5.89 -4.67
CA PHE A 17 15.80 -6.32 -4.14
C PHE A 17 15.64 -7.44 -3.10
N SER A 18 14.72 -7.28 -2.14
CA SER A 18 14.45 -8.28 -1.09
C SER A 18 14.02 -9.63 -1.66
N ILE A 19 13.25 -9.63 -2.76
CA ILE A 19 12.85 -10.85 -3.48
C ILE A 19 14.06 -11.52 -4.14
N ILE A 20 14.93 -10.75 -4.80
CA ILE A 20 16.11 -11.27 -5.48
C ILE A 20 17.16 -11.76 -4.47
N SER A 21 17.29 -11.10 -3.32
CA SER A 21 18.20 -11.48 -2.23
C SER A 21 17.61 -12.54 -1.29
N LEU A 22 16.39 -13.04 -1.56
CA LEU A 22 15.64 -13.97 -0.70
C LEU A 22 15.58 -13.54 0.77
N ASP A 23 15.50 -12.23 1.01
CA ASP A 23 15.39 -11.66 2.34
C ASP A 23 13.92 -11.73 2.80
N TYR A 24 13.54 -12.90 3.33
CA TYR A 24 12.17 -13.17 3.77
C TYR A 24 11.63 -12.17 4.81
N PRO A 25 12.39 -11.77 5.86
CA PRO A 25 11.96 -10.73 6.78
C PRO A 25 11.61 -9.41 6.08
N ALA A 26 12.44 -8.96 5.14
CA ALA A 26 12.19 -7.72 4.40
C ALA A 26 10.95 -7.82 3.49
N ILE A 27 10.78 -8.95 2.79
CA ILE A 27 9.57 -9.21 1.97
C ILE A 27 8.30 -9.15 2.82
N MET A 28 8.30 -9.83 3.97
CA MET A 28 7.15 -9.83 4.88
C MET A 28 6.87 -8.45 5.46
N GLY A 29 7.91 -7.70 5.85
CA GLY A 29 7.76 -6.34 6.36
C GLY A 29 7.09 -5.41 5.36
N ILE A 30 7.52 -5.47 4.09
CA ILE A 30 6.91 -4.67 3.01
C ILE A 30 5.48 -5.11 2.73
N ALA A 31 5.20 -6.42 2.72
CA ALA A 31 3.86 -6.94 2.49
C ALA A 31 2.87 -6.45 3.55
N ILE A 32 3.25 -6.51 4.83
CA ILE A 32 2.43 -6.02 5.94
C ILE A 32 2.25 -4.49 5.85
N PHE A 33 3.31 -3.76 5.52
CA PHE A 33 3.22 -2.31 5.34
C PHE A 33 2.23 -1.91 4.24
N ILE A 34 2.32 -2.54 3.07
CA ILE A 34 1.40 -2.31 1.96
C ILE A 34 -0.03 -2.68 2.35
N ALA A 35 -0.23 -3.83 3.01
CA ALA A 35 -1.54 -4.26 3.48
C ALA A 35 -2.16 -3.24 4.45
N LEU A 36 -1.36 -2.72 5.40
CA LEU A 36 -1.82 -1.72 6.35
C LEU A 36 -2.21 -0.41 5.67
N VAL A 37 -1.38 0.08 4.74
CA VAL A 37 -1.71 1.27 3.93
C VAL A 37 -2.98 1.05 3.12
N TYR A 38 -3.14 -0.12 2.51
CA TYR A 38 -4.34 -0.46 1.74
C TYR A 38 -5.61 -0.45 2.61
N ILE A 39 -5.54 -1.01 3.81
CA ILE A 39 -6.65 -0.99 4.77
C ILE A 39 -6.98 0.43 5.19
N LEU A 40 -5.98 1.25 5.52
CA LEU A 40 -6.18 2.65 5.90
C LEU A 40 -6.80 3.47 4.76
N LEU A 41 -6.37 3.23 3.53
CA LEU A 41 -6.95 3.88 2.35
C LEU A 41 -8.40 3.47 2.12
N ASN A 42 -8.72 2.18 2.24
CA ASN A 42 -10.11 1.72 2.15
C ASN A 42 -10.97 2.35 3.24
N LEU A 43 -10.49 2.35 4.49
CA LEU A 43 -11.19 3.00 5.59
C LEU A 43 -11.38 4.50 5.35
N ALA A 44 -10.37 5.19 4.79
CA ALA A 44 -10.48 6.59 4.43
C ALA A 44 -11.53 6.80 3.34
N VAL A 45 -11.59 5.94 2.33
CA VAL A 45 -12.62 5.96 1.28
C VAL A 45 -14.00 5.72 1.88
N ASP A 46 -14.15 4.73 2.74
CA ASP A 46 -15.43 4.42 3.42
C ASP A 46 -15.90 5.60 4.27
N LEU A 47 -15.00 6.23 5.02
CA LEU A 47 -15.29 7.42 5.81
C LEU A 47 -15.65 8.62 4.94
N LEU A 48 -14.91 8.84 3.84
CA LEU A 48 -15.22 9.90 2.88
C LEU A 48 -16.58 9.68 2.24
N GLN A 49 -16.91 8.44 1.86
CA GLN A 49 -18.23 8.09 1.34
C GLN A 49 -19.33 8.28 2.40
N ALA A 50 -19.09 7.91 3.66
CA ALA A 50 -20.03 8.13 4.75
C ALA A 50 -20.29 9.63 5.04
N VAL A 51 -19.28 10.49 4.84
CA VAL A 51 -19.40 11.94 5.02
C VAL A 51 -20.04 12.62 3.82
N ILE A 52 -19.67 12.21 2.60
CA ILE A 52 -20.15 12.82 1.35
C ILE A 52 -21.57 12.36 1.02
N ASP A 53 -21.93 11.11 1.32
CA ASP A 53 -23.22 10.54 0.95
C ASP A 53 -24.06 10.16 2.18
N PRO A 54 -24.98 11.04 2.64
CA PRO A 54 -25.90 10.74 3.73
C PRO A 54 -26.92 9.63 3.39
N ARG A 55 -26.93 9.10 2.15
CA ARG A 55 -27.82 8.04 1.68
C ARG A 55 -27.32 6.62 1.98
N VAL A 56 -26.05 6.42 2.31
CA VAL A 56 -25.50 5.09 2.73
C VAL A 56 -26.16 4.60 4.04
N ARG A 57 -26.93 5.47 4.71
CA ARG A 57 -27.65 5.18 5.96
C ARG A 57 -29.08 4.67 5.79
N LEU A 58 -29.55 4.38 4.58
CA LEU A 58 -30.89 3.83 4.35
C LEU A 58 -30.85 2.53 3.52
N GLY A 59 -30.83 1.40 4.21
CA GLY A 59 -31.07 0.07 3.65
C GLY A 59 -30.19 -1.01 4.24
#